data_AF-A0A0C2DHH4-F1
#
_entry.id   AF-A0A0C2DHH4-F1
#
_cell.length_a   1.000
_cell.length_b   1.000
_cell.length_c   1.000
_cell.angle_alpha   90.00
_cell.angle_beta   90.00
_cell.angle_gamma   90.00
#
_symmetry.space_group_name_H-M   'P 1'
#
loop_
_entity.id
_entity.type
_entity.pdbx_description
1 polymer ?
#
loop_
_entity_poly.entity_id
_entity_poly.type
_entity_poly.pdbx_seq_one_letter_code
_entity_poly.pdbx_strand_id
1 'polypeptide(L)'
;LHYSRYHCNTQGAIDPISGTAVQLEVARVAAKVFGSSPPRRSLVFCHWDAEEFGLIGSSEWIEQRLGVLQRRGVAYINVDHIAGGTSLDIKAVPLLYRTIVEASQRTPYSGASSGESLLDSWRHFRRRGPFVGDRAVPEIGLPAGGSDYQRFITFAGIPAADVKLEPRPGHSYALYHTMLVVELW
;
A
#
# COMPACT_ATOMS: atom_id res chain seq x y z
N LEU A 1 -4.81 17.42 -9.86
CA LEU A 1 -5.16 16.76 -11.13
C LEU A 1 -4.15 17.19 -12.18
N HIS A 2 -3.01 16.52 -12.20
CA HIS A 2 -2.04 16.50 -13.28
C HIS A 2 -1.41 15.09 -13.24
N TYR A 3 -1.17 14.51 -14.41
CA TYR A 3 -1.10 13.07 -14.65
C TYR A 3 0.11 12.80 -15.55
N SER A 4 1.06 11.96 -15.14
CA SER A 4 1.97 11.35 -16.11
C SER A 4 1.34 10.11 -16.69
N ARG A 5 1.04 10.25 -17.99
CA ARG A 5 0.61 9.21 -18.93
C ARG A 5 1.80 8.34 -19.37
N TYR A 6 2.96 8.42 -18.71
CA TYR A 6 4.21 7.84 -19.16
C TYR A 6 4.85 6.96 -18.08
N HIS A 7 4.15 5.89 -17.69
CA HIS A 7 4.85 4.63 -17.45
C HIS A 7 5.43 4.17 -18.79
N CYS A 8 6.65 3.64 -18.79
CA CYS A 8 7.38 3.21 -19.97
C CYS A 8 6.49 2.44 -20.98
N ASN A 9 6.03 3.14 -22.03
CA ASN A 9 5.40 2.65 -23.27
C ASN A 9 4.34 1.54 -23.17
N THR A 10 3.61 1.37 -22.06
CA THR A 10 2.68 0.23 -21.87
C THR A 10 1.46 0.57 -21.00
N GLN A 11 0.39 -0.25 -21.06
CA GLN A 11 -0.92 0.04 -20.45
C GLN A 11 -0.96 0.05 -18.90
N GLY A 12 0.05 -0.46 -18.18
CA GLY A 12 0.19 -0.27 -16.72
C GLY A 12 -1.01 -0.67 -15.84
N ALA A 13 -1.88 -1.60 -16.31
CA ALA A 13 -3.16 -1.89 -15.64
C ALA A 13 -3.03 -2.39 -14.19
N ILE A 14 -1.92 -3.07 -13.86
CA ILE A 14 -1.64 -3.57 -12.51
C ILE A 14 -0.79 -2.55 -11.74
N ASP A 15 0.34 -2.13 -12.29
CA ASP A 15 1.21 -1.11 -11.70
C ASP A 15 1.19 0.16 -12.58
N PRO A 16 0.62 1.30 -12.11
CA PRO A 16 0.08 1.59 -10.78
C PRO A 16 -1.47 1.70 -10.81
N ILE A 17 -2.11 1.35 -11.93
CA ILE A 17 -3.53 1.69 -12.18
C ILE A 17 -4.44 0.93 -11.21
N SER A 18 -4.09 -0.30 -10.81
CA SER A 18 -4.85 -1.04 -9.80
C SER A 18 -4.79 -0.38 -8.42
N GLY A 19 -3.61 0.10 -7.98
CA GLY A 19 -3.47 0.86 -6.74
C GLY A 19 -4.21 2.19 -6.79
N THR A 20 -4.20 2.84 -7.96
CA THR A 20 -4.93 4.08 -8.22
C THR A 20 -6.45 3.89 -8.10
N ALA A 21 -6.99 2.83 -8.71
CA ALA A 21 -8.41 2.50 -8.63
C ALA A 21 -8.84 2.26 -7.18
N VAL A 22 -8.03 1.53 -6.41
CA VAL A 22 -8.24 1.30 -4.98
C VAL A 22 -8.22 2.61 -4.19
N GLN A 23 -7.23 3.47 -4.43
CA GLN A 23 -7.11 4.74 -3.75
C GLN A 23 -8.32 5.65 -4.02
N LEU A 24 -8.78 5.71 -5.27
CA LEU A 24 -9.97 6.49 -5.67
C LEU A 24 -11.24 5.94 -5.01
N GLU A 25 -11.41 4.62 -4.96
CA GLU A 25 -12.57 4.01 -4.31
C GLU A 25 -12.55 4.24 -2.79
N VAL A 26 -11.39 4.11 -2.14
CA VAL A 26 -11.22 4.46 -0.72
C VAL A 26 -11.54 5.93 -0.48
N ALA A 27 -11.08 6.85 -1.35
CA ALA A 27 -11.39 8.27 -1.24
C ALA A 27 -12.89 8.54 -1.40
N ARG A 28 -13.56 7.86 -2.34
CA ARG A 28 -15.01 7.97 -2.57
C ARG A 28 -15.80 7.49 -1.35
N VAL A 29 -15.46 6.32 -0.80
CA VAL A 29 -16.10 5.76 0.40
C VAL A 29 -15.83 6.66 1.61
N ALA A 30 -14.59 7.13 1.78
CA ALA A 30 -14.22 8.06 2.84
C ALA A 30 -15.03 9.35 2.76
N ALA A 31 -15.18 9.96 1.58
CA ALA A 31 -16.00 11.15 1.39
C ALA A 31 -17.48 10.90 1.78
N LYS A 32 -18.02 9.73 1.45
CA LYS A 32 -19.39 9.35 1.82
C LYS A 32 -19.56 9.14 3.32
N VAL A 33 -18.64 8.42 3.96
CA VAL A 33 -18.72 8.08 5.40
C VAL A 33 -18.43 9.30 6.26
N PHE A 34 -17.44 10.11 5.89
CA PHE A 34 -16.99 11.25 6.68
C PHE A 34 -17.72 12.56 6.38
N GLY A 35 -18.65 12.56 5.42
CA GLY A 35 -19.49 13.73 5.13
C GLY A 35 -20.39 14.14 6.30
N SER A 36 -20.87 13.17 7.10
CA SER A 36 -21.70 13.41 8.29
C SER A 36 -20.97 13.25 9.61
N SER A 37 -19.79 12.63 9.61
CA SER A 37 -19.00 12.35 10.81
C SER A 37 -17.51 12.45 10.48
N PRO A 38 -16.90 13.64 10.55
CA PRO A 38 -15.52 13.82 10.13
C PRO A 38 -14.55 13.00 11.00
N PRO A 39 -13.45 12.51 10.43
CA PRO A 39 -12.46 11.76 11.17
C PRO A 39 -11.76 12.67 12.20
N ARG A 40 -11.31 12.07 13.32
CA ARG A 40 -10.57 12.80 14.37
C ARG A 40 -9.29 13.47 13.85
N ARG A 41 -8.67 12.91 12.80
CA ARG A 41 -7.47 13.45 12.15
C ARG A 41 -7.73 13.59 10.65
N SER A 42 -7.09 14.58 10.04
CA SER A 42 -7.17 14.81 8.60
C SER A 42 -6.61 13.60 7.82
N LEU A 43 -7.31 13.22 6.76
CA LEU A 43 -6.82 12.28 5.76
C LEU A 43 -6.33 13.07 4.55
N VAL A 44 -5.15 12.71 4.04
CA VAL A 44 -4.57 13.30 2.83
C VAL A 44 -4.39 12.19 1.82
N PHE A 45 -5.08 12.27 0.69
CA PHE A 45 -4.92 11.36 -0.44
C PHE A 45 -3.92 11.98 -1.42
N CYS A 46 -2.84 11.27 -1.68
CA CYS A 46 -1.79 11.69 -2.59
C CYS A 46 -1.67 10.69 -3.73
N HIS A 47 -1.70 11.21 -4.95
CA HIS A 47 -1.40 10.45 -6.15
C HIS A 47 -0.10 11.02 -6.71
N TRP A 48 0.95 10.20 -6.70
CA TRP A 48 2.30 10.65 -7.01
C TRP A 48 2.59 10.52 -8.49
N ASP A 49 3.39 11.46 -8.97
CA ASP A 49 3.85 11.48 -10.34
C ASP A 49 5.35 11.14 -10.39
N ALA A 50 5.82 10.61 -11.52
CA ALA A 50 7.23 10.30 -11.79
C ALA A 50 7.90 9.40 -10.74
N GLU A 51 7.15 8.41 -10.22
CA GLU A 51 7.66 7.35 -9.32
C GLU A 51 8.80 6.57 -10.00
N GLU A 52 8.58 6.12 -11.24
CA GLU A 52 9.54 5.31 -12.02
C GLU A 52 10.84 6.06 -12.38
N PHE A 53 10.81 7.39 -12.34
CA PHE A 53 11.99 8.23 -12.62
C PHE A 53 12.79 8.53 -11.35
N GLY A 54 12.50 7.84 -10.24
CA GLY A 54 13.21 7.99 -8.98
C GLY A 54 12.40 8.69 -7.89
N LEU A 55 11.10 8.40 -7.80
CA LEU A 55 10.20 8.89 -6.74
C LEU A 55 10.09 10.42 -6.72
N ILE A 56 10.15 11.07 -7.90
CA ILE A 56 10.34 12.52 -7.97
C ILE A 56 9.14 13.26 -7.35
N GLY A 57 7.91 12.89 -7.70
CA GLY A 57 6.72 13.60 -7.22
C GLY A 57 6.56 13.55 -5.71
N SER A 58 6.72 12.38 -5.09
CA SER A 58 6.64 12.23 -3.64
C SER A 58 7.82 12.93 -2.94
N SER A 59 9.01 12.84 -3.51
CA SER A 59 10.22 13.52 -3.01
C SER A 59 10.04 15.03 -2.90
N GLU A 60 9.72 15.68 -4.00
CA GLU A 60 9.55 17.14 -4.07
C GLU A 60 8.43 17.61 -3.15
N TRP A 61 7.32 16.85 -3.08
CA TRP A 61 6.21 17.20 -2.21
C TRP A 61 6.58 17.15 -0.73
N ILE A 62 7.36 16.12 -0.32
CA ILE A 62 7.87 16.00 1.05
C ILE A 62 8.82 17.16 1.35
N GLU A 63 9.76 17.47 0.46
CA GLU A 63 10.71 18.56 0.65
C GLU A 63 10.01 19.91 0.86
N GLN A 64 9.02 20.22 0.03
CA GLN A 64 8.22 21.46 0.16
C GLN A 64 7.41 21.54 1.47
N ARG A 65 7.07 20.40 2.09
CA ARG A 65 6.14 20.33 3.24
C ARG A 65 6.76 19.76 4.50
N LEU A 66 8.08 19.55 4.51
CA LEU A 66 8.80 18.83 5.55
C LEU A 66 8.47 19.32 6.96
N GLY A 67 8.49 20.65 7.17
CA GLY A 67 8.20 21.23 8.48
C GLY A 67 6.77 20.92 8.98
N VAL A 68 5.79 20.88 8.09
CA VAL A 68 4.40 20.51 8.46
C VAL A 68 4.32 19.00 8.73
N LEU A 69 4.95 18.21 7.86
CA LEU A 69 4.97 16.75 7.94
C LEU A 69 5.63 16.25 9.22
N GLN A 70 6.76 16.80 9.64
CA GLN A 70 7.42 16.41 10.88
C GLN A 70 6.60 16.74 12.13
N ARG A 71 5.76 17.79 12.07
CA ARG A 71 4.92 18.18 13.22
C ARG A 71 3.56 17.49 13.25
N ARG A 72 3.03 17.08 12.10
CA ARG A 72 1.63 16.64 11.96
C ARG A 72 1.45 15.29 11.28
N GLY A 73 2.49 14.77 10.62
CA GLY A 73 2.49 13.47 9.96
C GLY A 73 2.41 12.36 11.00
N VAL A 74 1.40 11.51 10.90
CA VAL A 74 1.19 10.39 11.83
C VAL A 74 1.65 9.08 11.22
N ALA A 75 1.23 8.81 9.99
CA ALA A 75 1.65 7.66 9.22
C ALA A 75 1.45 7.92 7.72
N TYR A 76 2.22 7.22 6.88
CA TYR A 76 2.01 7.13 5.44
C TYR A 76 1.66 5.69 5.07
N ILE A 77 0.60 5.50 4.27
CA ILE A 77 0.17 4.18 3.80
C ILE A 77 0.26 4.19 2.29
N ASN A 78 1.14 3.35 1.77
CA ASN A 78 1.35 3.15 0.35
C ASN A 78 0.51 1.96 -0.13
N VAL A 79 -0.14 2.14 -1.28
CA VAL A 79 -0.86 1.09 -2.00
C VAL A 79 -0.43 1.18 -3.45
N ASP A 80 0.50 0.32 -3.82
CA ASP A 80 1.23 0.41 -5.09
C ASP A 80 0.49 -0.37 -6.18
N HIS A 81 0.34 -1.68 -5.98
CA HIS A 81 -0.42 -2.53 -6.88
C HIS A 81 -1.18 -3.65 -6.15
N ILE A 82 -2.30 -4.02 -6.74
CA ILE A 82 -3.10 -5.20 -6.42
C ILE A 82 -3.12 -6.06 -7.67
N ALA A 83 -2.23 -7.06 -7.72
CA ALA A 83 -2.04 -7.90 -8.90
C ALA A 83 -3.01 -9.10 -8.98
N GLY A 84 -4.10 -9.05 -8.21
CA GLY A 84 -4.98 -10.18 -7.97
C GLY A 84 -4.31 -11.26 -7.11
N GLY A 85 -5.13 -12.11 -6.48
CA GLY A 85 -4.63 -13.21 -5.65
C GLY A 85 -5.14 -13.21 -4.21
N THR A 86 -4.60 -14.13 -3.44
CA THR A 86 -5.05 -14.44 -2.07
C THR A 86 -4.03 -14.06 -1.00
N SER A 87 -2.81 -13.70 -1.40
CA SER A 87 -1.71 -13.43 -0.48
C SER A 87 -1.53 -11.94 -0.25
N LEU A 88 -1.64 -11.53 1.00
CA LEU A 88 -1.29 -10.18 1.46
C LEU A 88 0.23 -10.09 1.64
N ASP A 89 0.87 -9.10 1.03
CA ASP A 89 2.28 -8.76 1.25
C ASP A 89 2.37 -7.35 1.84
N ILE A 90 2.98 -7.25 3.02
CA ILE A 90 3.06 -5.99 3.76
C ILE A 90 4.50 -5.74 4.16
N LYS A 91 4.98 -4.53 3.88
CA LYS A 91 6.22 -4.00 4.44
C LYS A 91 5.88 -2.82 5.32
N ALA A 92 6.33 -2.81 6.57
CA ALA A 92 5.99 -1.73 7.49
C ALA A 92 7.05 -1.53 8.56
N VAL A 93 7.05 -0.34 9.17
CA VAL A 93 7.81 -0.12 10.40
C VAL A 93 7.12 -0.82 11.59
N PRO A 94 7.87 -1.32 12.60
CA PRO A 94 7.31 -2.07 13.74
C PRO A 94 6.17 -1.36 14.48
N LEU A 95 6.18 -0.02 14.50
CA LEU A 95 5.13 0.79 15.12
C LEU A 95 3.73 0.52 14.54
N LEU A 96 3.64 0.07 13.28
CA LEU A 96 2.37 -0.17 12.59
C LEU A 96 1.91 -1.64 12.65
N TYR A 97 2.75 -2.58 13.11
CA TYR A 97 2.46 -4.02 13.04
C TYR A 97 1.13 -4.40 13.68
N ARG A 98 0.91 -3.94 14.92
CA ARG A 98 -0.31 -4.27 15.65
C ARG A 98 -1.55 -3.72 14.97
N THR A 99 -1.53 -2.46 14.55
CA THR A 99 -2.65 -1.81 13.86
C THR A 99 -3.02 -2.53 12.57
N ILE A 100 -2.00 -2.95 11.81
CA ILE A 100 -2.17 -3.71 10.56
C ILE A 100 -2.82 -5.07 10.85
N VAL A 101 -2.31 -5.83 11.83
CA VAL A 101 -2.88 -7.14 12.20
C VAL A 101 -4.32 -7.00 12.67
N GLU A 102 -4.62 -6.02 13.52
CA GLU A 102 -5.99 -5.77 14.01
C GLU A 102 -6.94 -5.36 12.87
N ALA A 103 -6.45 -4.59 11.89
CA ALA A 103 -7.22 -4.24 10.70
C ALA A 103 -7.49 -5.47 9.83
N SER A 104 -6.47 -6.27 9.52
CA SER A 104 -6.60 -7.50 8.72
C SER A 104 -7.55 -8.53 9.36
N GLN A 105 -7.62 -8.59 10.70
CA GLN A 105 -8.55 -9.48 11.40
C GLN A 105 -10.02 -9.07 11.21
N ARG A 106 -10.29 -7.76 11.04
CA ARG A 106 -11.64 -7.22 10.88
C ARG A 106 -12.12 -7.19 9.43
N THR A 107 -11.23 -7.41 8.49
CA THR A 107 -11.56 -7.43 7.06
C THR A 107 -11.95 -8.84 6.64
N PRO A 108 -13.19 -9.07 6.17
CA PRO A 108 -13.58 -10.37 5.65
C PRO A 108 -12.82 -10.67 4.36
N TYR A 109 -12.41 -11.92 4.19
CA TYR A 109 -11.74 -12.40 3.00
C TYR A 109 -12.70 -13.22 2.14
N SER A 110 -12.97 -12.78 0.91
CA SER A 110 -13.98 -13.39 0.03
C SER A 110 -13.45 -14.52 -0.87
N GLY A 111 -12.15 -14.84 -0.80
CA GLY A 111 -11.48 -15.77 -1.73
C GLY A 111 -11.30 -17.20 -1.22
N ALA A 112 -11.54 -17.45 0.06
CA ALA A 112 -11.54 -18.78 0.68
C ALA A 112 -12.77 -18.90 1.59
N SER A 113 -13.24 -20.13 1.79
CA SER A 113 -14.28 -20.59 2.74
C SER A 113 -15.06 -19.49 3.47
N SER A 114 -16.39 -19.41 3.27
CA SER A 114 -17.25 -18.40 3.90
C SER A 114 -16.94 -18.21 5.41
N GLY A 115 -16.36 -17.06 5.77
CA GLY A 115 -16.09 -16.67 7.17
C GLY A 115 -14.62 -16.42 7.54
N GLU A 116 -13.65 -16.65 6.66
CA GLU A 116 -12.23 -16.36 6.93
C GLU A 116 -11.94 -14.84 6.90
N SER A 117 -11.03 -14.39 7.77
CA SER A 117 -10.52 -13.01 7.76
C SER A 117 -9.31 -12.87 6.83
N LEU A 118 -9.00 -11.64 6.42
CA LEU A 118 -7.80 -11.35 5.64
C LEU A 118 -6.52 -11.76 6.41
N LEU A 119 -6.54 -11.69 7.74
CA LEU A 119 -5.46 -12.19 8.59
C LEU A 119 -5.28 -13.71 8.48
N ASP A 120 -6.36 -14.47 8.35
CA ASP A 120 -6.29 -15.94 8.22
C ASP A 120 -5.67 -16.34 6.88
N SER A 121 -6.09 -15.68 5.80
CA SER A 121 -5.44 -15.85 4.48
C SER A 121 -3.97 -15.46 4.54
N TRP A 122 -3.64 -14.33 5.17
CA TRP A 122 -2.25 -13.88 5.30
C TRP A 122 -1.39 -14.90 6.08
N ARG A 123 -1.91 -15.44 7.19
CA ARG A 123 -1.25 -16.51 7.97
C ARG A 123 -1.05 -17.78 7.16
N HIS A 124 -1.97 -18.12 6.26
CA HIS A 124 -1.84 -19.30 5.40
C HIS A 124 -0.59 -19.20 4.53
N PHE A 125 -0.36 -18.05 3.88
CA PHE A 125 0.76 -17.84 2.97
C PHE A 125 2.06 -17.42 3.68
N ARG A 126 1.99 -16.73 4.82
CA ARG A 126 3.13 -16.14 5.54
C ARG A 126 3.18 -16.58 7.01
N ARG A 127 3.64 -17.82 7.24
CA ARG A 127 3.60 -18.48 8.56
C ARG A 127 4.72 -18.06 9.53
N ARG A 128 5.74 -17.35 9.07
CA ARG A 128 6.86 -16.88 9.90
C ARG A 128 6.52 -15.50 10.45
N GLY A 129 6.80 -15.23 11.72
CA GLY A 129 6.65 -13.88 12.24
C GLY A 129 7.85 -12.99 11.92
N PRO A 130 7.72 -11.67 12.18
CA PRO A 130 8.80 -10.71 11.94
C PRO A 130 9.98 -10.90 12.90
N PHE A 131 9.76 -11.55 14.04
CA PHE A 131 10.78 -11.90 15.02
C PHE A 131 10.95 -13.42 15.11
N VAL A 132 12.19 -13.87 15.32
CA VAL A 132 12.50 -15.29 15.48
C VAL A 132 11.70 -15.86 16.67
N GLY A 133 10.88 -16.87 16.40
CA GLY A 133 10.07 -17.55 17.43
C GLY A 133 8.69 -16.95 17.68
N ASP A 134 8.41 -15.73 17.20
CA ASP A 134 7.07 -15.15 17.24
C ASP A 134 6.24 -15.67 16.05
N ARG A 135 5.02 -16.13 16.33
CA ARG A 135 4.03 -16.57 15.34
C ARG A 135 2.68 -15.87 15.50
N ALA A 136 2.58 -14.92 16.45
CA ALA A 136 1.35 -14.17 16.67
C ALA A 136 1.04 -13.24 15.49
N VAL A 137 2.11 -12.66 14.92
CA VAL A 137 2.09 -11.76 13.77
C VAL A 137 2.62 -12.52 12.55
N PRO A 138 1.96 -12.46 11.37
CA PRO A 138 2.51 -12.99 10.13
C PRO A 138 3.74 -12.23 9.67
N GLU A 139 4.40 -12.70 8.62
CA GLU A 139 5.63 -12.08 8.12
C GLU A 139 5.33 -10.66 7.63
N ILE A 140 5.96 -9.66 8.26
CA ILE A 140 5.95 -8.28 7.79
C ILE A 140 7.37 -7.93 7.36
N GLY A 141 7.51 -7.55 6.09
CA GLY A 141 8.80 -7.17 5.54
C GLY A 141 9.29 -5.82 6.08
N LEU A 142 10.60 -5.61 6.03
CA LEU A 142 11.18 -4.30 6.30
C LEU A 142 10.96 -3.40 5.07
N PRO A 143 10.45 -2.16 5.26
CA PRO A 143 10.31 -1.20 4.17
C PRO A 143 11.70 -0.65 3.80
N ALA A 144 12.42 -1.38 2.96
CA ALA A 144 13.79 -1.05 2.57
C ALA A 144 13.87 -0.02 1.43
N GLY A 145 12.85 0.08 0.57
CA GLY A 145 12.78 1.02 -0.55
C GLY A 145 11.98 0.50 -1.75
N GLY A 146 11.96 1.29 -2.83
CA GLY A 146 11.35 0.90 -4.12
C GLY A 146 9.88 1.28 -4.30
N SER A 147 9.39 2.28 -3.56
CA SER A 147 8.15 3.02 -3.85
C SER A 147 8.13 4.30 -3.00
N ASP A 148 7.10 5.14 -3.17
CA ASP A 148 7.01 6.49 -2.61
C ASP A 148 7.12 6.58 -1.08
N TYR A 149 6.87 5.48 -0.35
CA TYR A 149 7.01 5.44 1.12
C TYR A 149 8.45 5.65 1.61
N GLN A 150 9.46 5.45 0.75
CA GLN A 150 10.87 5.46 1.13
C GLN A 150 11.27 6.78 1.81
N ARG A 151 10.98 7.92 1.18
CA ARG A 151 11.37 9.24 1.73
C ARG A 151 10.50 9.67 2.91
N PHE A 152 9.31 9.12 3.09
CA PHE A 152 8.55 9.33 4.31
C PHE A 152 9.31 8.77 5.52
N ILE A 153 9.90 7.58 5.39
CA ILE A 153 10.68 6.96 6.46
C ILE A 153 12.05 7.63 6.61
N THR A 154 12.84 7.67 5.53
CA THR A 154 14.27 8.01 5.62
C THR A 154 14.56 9.50 5.72
N PHE A 155 13.65 10.36 5.26
CA PHE A 155 13.84 11.81 5.22
C PHE A 155 12.86 12.54 6.14
N ALA A 156 11.56 12.24 6.06
CA ALA A 156 10.55 12.92 6.88
C ALA A 156 10.43 12.35 8.30
N GLY A 157 10.91 11.13 8.57
CA GLY A 157 10.76 10.47 9.86
C GLY A 157 9.31 10.05 10.18
N ILE A 158 8.49 9.86 9.15
CA ILE A 158 7.09 9.46 9.29
C ILE A 158 7.00 7.93 9.18
N PRO A 159 6.36 7.26 10.17
CA PRO A 159 6.07 5.82 10.08
C PRO A 159 5.32 5.48 8.80
N ALA A 160 5.80 4.50 8.04
CA ALA A 160 5.14 4.09 6.81
C ALA A 160 4.90 2.59 6.71
N ALA A 161 3.87 2.25 5.95
CA ALA A 161 3.53 0.89 5.54
C ALA A 161 3.26 0.87 4.03
N ASP A 162 3.60 -0.25 3.40
CA ASP A 162 3.36 -0.58 2.01
C ASP A 162 2.55 -1.86 1.98
N VAL A 163 1.39 -1.81 1.31
CA VAL A 163 0.40 -2.89 1.30
C VAL A 163 0.16 -3.31 -0.14
N LYS A 164 0.42 -4.59 -0.42
CA LYS A 164 0.25 -5.21 -1.74
C LYS A 164 -0.58 -6.48 -1.63
N LEU A 165 -1.31 -6.79 -2.69
CA LEU A 165 -1.93 -8.11 -2.87
C LEU A 165 -1.26 -8.80 -4.05
N GLU A 166 -0.70 -9.97 -3.78
CA GLU A 166 0.05 -10.76 -4.75
C GLU A 166 -0.63 -12.13 -5.03
N PRO A 167 -0.45 -12.68 -6.24
CA PRO A 167 -0.91 -14.02 -6.57
C PRO A 167 -0.21 -15.10 -5.73
N ARG A 168 1.07 -14.89 -5.42
CA ARG A 168 1.91 -15.77 -4.59
C ARG A 168 2.98 -14.96 -3.85
N PRO A 169 3.34 -15.33 -2.61
CA PRO A 169 4.42 -14.69 -1.88
C PRO A 169 5.73 -14.54 -2.67
N GLY A 170 6.26 -13.32 -2.73
CA GLY A 170 7.62 -13.04 -3.22
C GLY A 170 7.80 -13.17 -4.72
N HIS A 171 6.69 -13.17 -5.48
CA HIS A 171 6.72 -13.15 -6.93
C HIS A 171 5.93 -11.95 -7.41
N SER A 172 6.62 -10.99 -8.04
CA SER A 172 5.93 -10.00 -8.86
C SER A 172 5.16 -10.71 -9.97
N TYR A 173 4.07 -10.11 -10.43
CA TYR A 173 3.28 -10.70 -11.52
C TYR A 173 4.16 -10.82 -12.77
N ALA A 174 4.02 -11.91 -13.52
CA ALA A 174 4.94 -12.29 -14.61
C ALA A 174 5.08 -11.26 -15.75
N LEU A 175 4.22 -10.23 -15.74
CA LEU A 175 4.15 -9.18 -16.77
C LEU A 175 4.66 -7.82 -16.26
N TYR A 176 5.29 -7.77 -15.08
CA TYR A 176 5.84 -6.54 -14.51
C TYR A 176 6.69 -5.76 -15.51
N HIS A 177 6.35 -4.48 -15.73
CA HIS A 177 6.95 -3.58 -16.73
C HIS A 177 7.00 -4.13 -18.17
N THR A 178 6.04 -4.97 -18.55
CA THR A 178 5.88 -5.46 -19.93
C THR A 178 4.65 -4.88 -20.62
N MET A 179 4.61 -4.92 -21.95
CA MET A 179 3.48 -4.43 -22.76
C MET A 179 2.17 -5.22 -22.56
N LEU A 180 2.20 -6.32 -21.83
CA LEU A 180 1.09 -7.25 -21.70
C LEU A 180 0.22 -6.98 -20.48
N VAL A 181 0.51 -5.93 -19.69
CA VAL A 181 -0.33 -5.49 -18.57
C VAL A 181 -1.53 -4.70 -19.09
N VAL A 182 -2.47 -5.43 -19.69
CA VAL A 182 -3.71 -4.90 -20.26
C VAL A 182 -4.93 -5.38 -19.47
N GLU A 183 -5.98 -4.56 -19.44
CA GLU A 183 -7.29 -4.99 -18.97
C GLU A 183 -7.91 -5.92 -20.02
N LEU A 184 -8.17 -7.18 -19.65
CA LEU A 184 -8.88 -8.13 -20.50
C LEU A 184 -10.35 -8.18 -20.05
N TRP A 185 -11.17 -7.32 -20.67
CA TRP A 185 -12.62 -7.49 -20.76
C TRP A 185 -13.03 -7.46 -22.23
#